data_AF-A0A967MLT5-F1
#
_entry.id   AF-A0A967MLT5-F1
#
_cell.length_a   1.000
_cell.length_b   1.000
_cell.length_c   1.000
_cell.angle_alpha   90.00
_cell.angle_beta   90.00
_cell.angle_gamma   90.00
#
_symmetry.space_group_name_H-M   'P 1'
#
loop_
_entity.id
_entity.type
_entity.pdbx_description
1 polymer ?
#
loop_
_entity_poly.entity_id
_entity_poly.type
_entity_poly.pdbx_seq_one_letter_code
_entity_poly.pdbx_strand_id
1 'polypeptide(L)'
;MLRAVGQIPVDRDAPDRAVLQTVLALLEDGRVVAIYPEGTRGSGDFSEFRPGLAWFALRSGAPVVPVVFLGSGARGRTLGSLPGLRAR
;
A
#
# COMPACT_ATOMS: atom_id res chain seq x y z
N MET A 1 2.58 -14.49 -9.61
CA MET A 1 1.20 -14.10 -9.23
C MET A 1 0.69 -15.10 -8.21
N LEU A 2 0.36 -14.67 -7.00
CA LEU A 2 -0.20 -15.52 -5.94
C LEU A 2 -1.73 -15.41 -5.94
N ARG A 3 -2.40 -16.14 -6.84
CA ARG A 3 -3.84 -16.01 -7.07
C ARG A 3 -4.70 -16.37 -5.85
N ALA A 4 -4.26 -17.35 -5.07
CA ALA A 4 -4.99 -17.82 -3.88
C ALA A 4 -5.11 -16.77 -2.77
N VAL A 5 -4.24 -15.74 -2.76
CA VAL A 5 -4.27 -14.68 -1.75
C VAL A 5 -4.86 -13.36 -2.27
N GLY A 6 -5.51 -13.40 -3.45
CA GLY A 6 -6.24 -12.24 -3.98
C GLY A 6 -5.35 -11.12 -4.53
N GLN A 7 -4.13 -11.41 -4.99
CA GLN A 7 -3.31 -10.39 -5.65
C GLN A 7 -3.96 -9.88 -6.93
N ILE A 8 -3.87 -8.57 -7.16
CA ILE A 8 -4.28 -7.91 -8.41
C ILE A 8 -3.00 -7.66 -9.24
N PRO A 9 -2.93 -8.13 -10.50
CA PRO A 9 -1.78 -7.88 -11.35
C PRO A 9 -1.73 -6.41 -11.74
N VAL A 10 -0.54 -5.82 -11.64
CA VAL A 10 -0.31 -4.42 -12.00
C VAL A 10 0.94 -4.34 -12.84
N ASP A 11 0.82 -3.72 -14.01
CA ASP A 11 1.97 -3.24 -14.78
C ASP A 11 2.39 -1.88 -14.22
N ARG A 12 3.66 -1.78 -13.82
CA ARG A 12 4.21 -0.58 -13.16
C ARG A 12 4.67 0.47 -14.16
N ASP A 13 4.92 0.06 -15.39
CA ASP A 13 5.40 0.90 -16.49
C ASP A 13 4.23 1.34 -17.38
N ALA A 14 3.14 0.57 -17.40
CA ALA A 14 1.90 0.89 -18.09
C ALA A 14 0.68 0.88 -17.14
N PRO A 15 0.29 2.04 -16.57
CA PRO A 15 -0.87 2.13 -15.69
C PRO A 15 -2.16 1.68 -16.39
N ASP A 16 -2.81 0.65 -15.84
CA ASP A 16 -4.04 0.09 -16.39
C ASP A 16 -5.29 0.64 -15.67
N ARG A 17 -6.20 1.25 -16.44
CA ARG A 17 -7.49 1.74 -15.92
C ARG A 17 -8.34 0.62 -15.33
N ALA A 18 -8.26 -0.60 -15.86
CA ALA A 18 -9.02 -1.74 -15.34
C ALA A 18 -8.59 -2.10 -13.91
N VAL A 19 -7.30 -1.99 -13.59
CA VAL A 19 -6.79 -2.19 -12.23
C VAL A 19 -7.36 -1.14 -11.28
N LEU A 20 -7.39 0.13 -11.69
CA LEU A 20 -7.96 1.21 -10.86
C LEU A 20 -9.44 0.95 -10.55
N GLN A 21 -10.22 0.56 -11.56
CA GLN A 21 -11.64 0.23 -11.37
C GLN A 21 -11.85 -1.00 -10.50
N THR A 22 -10.99 -2.01 -10.64
CA THR A 22 -11.04 -3.22 -9.80
C THR A 22 -10.80 -2.87 -8.33
N VAL A 23 -9.80 -2.03 -8.04
CA VAL A 23 -9.52 -1.60 -6.66
C VAL A 23 -10.68 -0.80 -6.08
N LEU A 24 -11.27 0.13 -6.84
CA LEU A 24 -12.45 0.87 -6.39
C LEU A 24 -13.63 -0.03 -6.09
N ALA A 25 -13.97 -0.94 -7.00
CA ALA A 25 -15.09 -1.85 -6.81
C ALA A 25 -14.92 -2.72 -5.56
N LEU A 26 -13.69 -3.15 -5.25
CA LEU A 26 -13.40 -3.88 -4.01
C LEU A 26 -13.63 -3.02 -2.77
N LEU A 27 -13.18 -1.76 -2.77
CA LEU A 27 -13.38 -0.84 -1.65
C LEU A 27 -14.87 -0.51 -1.45
N GLU A 28 -15.62 -0.32 -2.54
CA GLU A 28 -17.08 -0.08 -2.51
C GLU A 28 -17.86 -1.30 -2.00
N ASP A 29 -17.37 -2.53 -2.26
CA ASP A 29 -17.88 -3.80 -1.71
C ASP A 29 -17.50 -3.99 -0.22
N GLY A 30 -16.88 -2.99 0.42
CA GLY A 30 -16.46 -3.07 1.82
C GLY A 30 -15.24 -3.97 2.06
N ARG A 31 -14.48 -4.30 1.00
CA ARG A 31 -13.28 -5.14 1.08
C ARG A 31 -12.06 -4.31 1.46
N VAL A 32 -11.01 -5.00 1.88
CA VAL A 32 -9.72 -4.37 2.24
C VAL A 32 -8.72 -4.54 1.10
N VAL A 33 -8.02 -3.46 0.76
CA VAL A 33 -6.92 -3.47 -0.22
C VAL A 33 -5.63 -3.00 0.47
N ALA A 34 -4.60 -3.84 0.42
CA ALA A 34 -3.26 -3.48 0.86
C ALA A 34 -2.48 -2.87 -0.31
N ILE A 35 -1.90 -1.69 -0.10
CA ILE A 35 -1.11 -0.96 -1.10
C ILE A 35 0.24 -0.60 -0.50
N TYR A 36 1.31 -0.87 -1.25
CA TYR A 36 2.64 -0.33 -1.02
C TYR A 36 2.79 0.92 -1.90
N PRO A 37 2.52 2.13 -1.38
CA PRO A 37 2.42 3.33 -2.20
C PRO A 37 3.74 3.71 -2.89
N GLU A 38 4.87 3.23 -2.40
CA GLU A 38 6.19 3.38 -3.01
C GLU A 38 6.33 2.52 -4.29
N GLY A 39 5.58 1.42 -4.42
CA GLY A 39 5.60 0.50 -5.57
C GLY A 39 6.86 -0.35 -5.74
N THR A 40 7.85 -0.19 -4.86
CA THR A 40 9.13 -0.90 -4.87
C THR A 40 9.67 -0.98 -3.45
N ARG A 41 10.36 -2.08 -3.10
CA ARG A 41 10.97 -2.22 -1.78
C ARG A 41 12.16 -1.27 -1.64
N GLY A 42 12.00 -0.21 -0.86
CA GLY A 42 13.03 0.80 -0.61
C GLY A 42 13.90 0.51 0.63
N SER A 43 14.68 1.52 1.03
CA SER A 43 15.51 1.43 2.23
C SER A 43 14.73 1.67 3.54
N GLY A 44 13.44 2.00 3.43
CA GLY A 44 12.60 2.44 4.54
C GLY A 44 12.52 3.96 4.66
N ASP A 45 13.14 4.68 3.73
CA ASP A 45 12.87 6.08 3.45
C ASP A 45 11.57 6.18 2.65
N PHE A 46 10.51 6.64 3.31
CA PHE A 46 9.20 6.91 2.70
C PHE A 46 9.24 8.21 1.88
N SER A 47 10.23 8.36 1.00
CA SER A 47 10.51 9.60 0.27
C SER A 47 9.53 9.85 -0.88
N GLU A 48 9.03 8.78 -1.50
CA GLU A 48 8.10 8.87 -2.62
C GLU A 48 6.85 8.00 -2.41
N PHE A 49 5.69 8.64 -2.54
CA PHE A 49 4.39 8.00 -2.55
C PHE A 49 3.72 8.22 -3.90
N ARG A 50 3.28 7.14 -4.54
CA ARG A 50 2.49 7.25 -5.76
C ARG A 50 1.07 7.75 -5.44
N PRO A 51 0.48 8.62 -6.28
CA PRO A 51 -0.78 9.30 -5.99
C PRO A 51 -2.00 8.37 -5.98
N GLY A 52 -1.87 7.14 -6.49
CA GLY A 52 -2.97 6.18 -6.56
C GLY A 52 -3.65 5.91 -5.22
N LEU A 53 -2.87 5.83 -4.12
CA LEU A 53 -3.42 5.66 -2.77
C LEU A 53 -4.41 6.78 -2.40
N ALA A 54 -3.98 8.04 -2.57
CA ALA A 54 -4.81 9.20 -2.25
C ALA A 54 -6.06 9.23 -3.12
N TRP A 55 -5.93 8.90 -4.41
CA TRP A 55 -7.05 8.84 -5.33
C TRP A 55 -8.10 7.80 -4.91
N PHE A 56 -7.69 6.59 -4.52
CA PHE A 56 -8.61 5.56 -4.03
C PHE A 56 -9.34 6.01 -2.76
N ALA A 57 -8.61 6.56 -1.79
CA ALA A 57 -9.21 7.03 -0.54
C ALA A 57 -10.25 8.14 -0.77
N LEU A 58 -9.91 9.13 -1.61
CA LEU A 58 -10.82 10.23 -1.95
C LEU A 58 -12.05 9.76 -2.73
N ARG A 59 -11.89 8.81 -3.64
CA ARG A 59 -12.97 8.37 -4.54
C ARG A 59 -13.92 7.38 -3.87
N SER A 60 -13.41 6.48 -3.04
CA SER A 60 -14.21 5.47 -2.33
C SER A 60 -14.72 5.96 -0.96
N GLY A 61 -14.08 6.97 -0.36
CA GLY A 61 -14.32 7.35 1.04
C GLY A 61 -13.77 6.34 2.06
N ALA A 62 -13.03 5.32 1.62
CA ALA A 62 -12.47 4.31 2.50
C ALA A 62 -11.40 4.90 3.44
N PRO A 63 -11.38 4.51 4.73
CA PRO A 63 -10.35 4.96 5.66
C PRO A 63 -8.98 4.40 5.29
N VAL A 64 -7.95 5.24 5.38
CA VAL A 64 -6.55 4.81 5.21
C VAL A 64 -5.99 4.40 6.56
N VAL A 65 -5.54 3.15 6.66
CA VAL A 65 -4.86 2.61 7.86
C VAL A 65 -3.37 2.49 7.57
N PRO A 66 -2.50 3.33 8.17
CA PRO A 66 -1.06 3.22 7.99
C PRO A 66 -0.51 1.93 8.62
N VAL A 67 0.29 1.17 7.87
CA VAL A 67 0.93 -0.06 8.33
C VAL A 67 2.41 -0.02 7.98
N VAL A 68 3.27 -0.40 8.92
CA VAL A 68 4.73 -0.46 8.74
C VAL A 68 5.24 -1.85 9.08
N PHE A 69 6.09 -2.41 8.22
CA PHE A 69 6.75 -3.71 8.44
C PHE A 69 8.19 -3.51 8.90
N LEU A 70 8.43 -3.69 10.20
CA LEU A 70 9.77 -3.58 10.80
C LEU A 70 10.52 -4.92 10.71
N GLY A 71 11.85 -4.85 10.58
CA GLY A 71 12.71 -6.03 10.52
C GLY A 71 12.70 -6.82 9.20
N SER A 72 12.02 -6.30 8.16
CA SER A 72 11.95 -6.91 6.82
C SER A 72 13.13 -6.57 5.90
N GLY A 73 14.00 -5.64 6.33
CA GLY A 73 15.19 -5.19 5.60
C GLY A 73 16.41 -6.10 5.79
N ALA A 74 17.57 -5.65 5.30
CA ALA A 74 18.83 -6.35 5.50
C ALA A 74 19.16 -6.50 7.00
N ARG A 75 19.80 -7.63 7.36
CA ARG A 75 20.25 -7.90 8.73
C ARG A 75 21.08 -6.73 9.27
N GLY A 76 20.83 -6.34 10.52
CA GLY A 76 21.49 -5.20 11.18
C GLY A 76 20.72 -3.88 11.08
N ARG A 77 19.66 -3.78 10.27
CA ARG A 77 18.75 -2.62 10.22
C ARG A 77 17.52 -2.80 11.11
N THR A 78 17.73 -3.26 12.34
CA THR A 78 16.65 -3.36 13.32
C THR A 78 16.35 -1.99 13.88
N LEU A 79 15.08 -1.61 13.94
CA LEU A 79 14.66 -0.38 14.59
C LEU A 79 15.03 -0.48 16.08
N GLY A 80 15.82 0.47 16.61
CA GLY A 80 16.28 0.44 18.01
C GLY A 80 15.14 0.54 19.04
N SER A 81 14.00 1.08 18.63
CA SER A 81 12.75 1.12 19.39
C SER A 81 11.57 1.24 18.43
N LEU A 82 10.38 0.80 18.83
CA LEU A 82 9.16 1.09 18.07
C LEU A 82 8.92 2.62 18.07
N PRO A 83 8.49 3.21 16.94
CA PRO A 83 8.06 4.60 16.95
C PRO A 83 6.91 4.73 17.95
N GLY A 84 6.91 5.77 18.77
CA GLY A 84 5.80 6.02 19.68
C GLY A 84 4.49 6.08 18.89
N LEU A 85 3.45 5.41 19.37
CA LEU A 85 2.09 5.54 18.82
C LEU A 85 1.66 7.00 19.00
N ARG A 86 1.78 7.82 17.96
CA ARG A 86 1.17 9.15 17.98
C ARG A 86 -0.32 8.97 17.76
N ALA A 87 -1.08 9.18 18.84
CA ALA A 87 -2.50 9.45 18.74
C ALA A 87 -2.68 10.95 18.46
N ARG A 88 -3.30 11.23 17.31
CA ARG A 88 -3.74 12.53 16.76
C ARG A 88 -2.69 13.36 16.04
#